data_AF-A0A3C0QY48-F1
#
_entry.id   AF-A0A3C0QY48-F1
#
_cell.length_a   1.000
_cell.length_b   1.000
_cell.length_c   1.000
_cell.angle_alpha   90.00
_cell.angle_beta   90.00
_cell.angle_gamma   90.00
#
_symmetry.space_group_name_H-M   'P 1'
#
loop_
_entity.id
_entity.type
_entity.pdbx_description
1 polymer ?
#
loop_
_entity_poly.entity_id
_entity_poly.type
_entity_poly.pdbx_seq_one_letter_code
_entity_poly.pdbx_strand_id
1 'polypeptide(L)'
;MKPLVHRAFRVLKHQWANPWVVAIFLVSFLVASPLLTLLPEIFNRGGEVWNHILQNLVPNYVSNTFWLMLGVGLLTFVAGTGTAWLATMFRFPGSKFFQWALILPLAVPVYINGFAWAGLLSWTSPLYVWLRETFGINTGPFLFFEILSLEGAIFILAATLYPYVFLISRSWFMSQSMTFSEVSASLGKGPVATFFLVVLPLARPALVAGVSLVLMEVLNEYGLMRYFSVETFTTGIFTAWFAFSDPNAAMRLSAFLMLFVFLLIFLERYQRRSMLYHQLGANYVPHKIGRLKGAKAFFASVACGIPLVVGFVLPILMLIYWTVSTIDNELNQAFFVLLRNSFFLAGLAAVVVVATALLLAIAVRFKSFKITRLLAKISTLGYAIPGAVVAIGLITAFMWLQSSLSPVIRVVLLGTWVSLIYAYTVRFMAV
;
A
#
# COMPACT_ATOMS: atom_id res chain seq x y z
N MET A 1 -24.82 37.19 -16.38
CA MET A 1 -23.62 36.59 -15.74
C MET A 1 -23.14 37.32 -14.47
N LYS A 2 -23.11 38.65 -14.39
CA LYS A 2 -22.66 39.41 -13.19
C LYS A 2 -23.39 39.11 -11.85
N PRO A 3 -24.72 38.90 -11.77
CA PRO A 3 -25.42 38.70 -10.48
C PRO A 3 -25.18 37.32 -9.85
N LEU A 4 -24.91 36.28 -10.66
CA LEU A 4 -24.60 34.93 -10.17
C LEU A 4 -23.20 34.87 -9.53
N VAL A 5 -22.22 35.55 -10.14
CA VAL A 5 -20.86 35.66 -9.60
C VAL A 5 -20.87 36.41 -8.27
N HIS A 6 -21.65 37.49 -8.16
CA HIS A 6 -21.74 38.29 -6.95
C HIS A 6 -22.41 37.53 -5.77
N ARG A 7 -23.43 36.72 -6.07
CA ARG A 7 -24.10 35.85 -5.08
C ARG A 7 -23.18 34.72 -4.62
N ALA A 8 -22.41 34.11 -5.52
CA ALA A 8 -21.40 33.11 -5.18
C ALA A 8 -20.30 33.69 -4.29
N PHE A 9 -19.82 34.90 -4.58
CA PHE A 9 -18.80 35.58 -3.77
C PHE A 9 -19.28 35.89 -2.35
N ARG A 10 -20.54 36.32 -2.18
CA ARG A 10 -21.12 36.63 -0.87
C ARG A 10 -21.34 35.38 -0.01
N VAL A 11 -21.73 34.27 -0.64
CA VAL A 11 -21.86 32.96 0.02
C VAL A 11 -20.49 32.43 0.44
N LEU A 12 -19.47 32.54 -0.42
CA LEU A 12 -18.09 32.17 -0.07
C LEU A 12 -17.58 33.00 1.11
N LYS A 13 -17.72 34.33 1.08
CA LYS A 13 -17.27 35.21 2.17
C LYS A 13 -17.88 34.84 3.53
N HIS A 14 -19.17 34.47 3.55
CA HIS A 14 -19.84 34.03 4.78
C HIS A 14 -19.37 32.64 5.25
N GLN A 15 -19.01 31.75 4.32
CA GLN A 15 -18.43 30.44 4.66
C GLN A 15 -17.03 30.56 5.26
N TRP A 16 -16.17 31.45 4.72
CA TRP A 16 -14.80 31.66 5.21
C TRP A 16 -14.70 32.40 6.54
N ALA A 17 -15.75 33.12 6.96
CA ALA A 17 -15.85 33.69 8.30
C ALA A 17 -16.06 32.62 9.40
N ASN A 18 -16.34 31.37 9.02
CA ASN A 18 -16.57 30.29 9.97
C ASN A 18 -15.25 29.65 10.40
N PRO A 19 -14.93 29.59 11.71
CA PRO A 19 -13.68 29.03 12.20
C PRO A 19 -13.48 27.55 11.82
N TRP A 20 -14.56 26.79 11.66
CA TRP A 20 -14.50 25.39 11.23
C TRP A 20 -14.03 25.23 9.78
N VAL A 21 -14.43 26.16 8.90
CA VAL A 21 -14.01 26.15 7.49
C VAL A 21 -12.54 26.53 7.39
N VAL A 22 -12.10 27.52 8.18
CA VAL A 22 -10.68 27.90 8.27
C VAL A 22 -9.82 26.76 8.81
N ALA A 23 -10.26 26.09 9.88
CA ALA A 23 -9.54 24.96 10.46
C ALA A 23 -9.40 23.78 9.48
N ILE A 24 -10.49 23.38 8.80
CA ILE A 24 -10.42 22.36 7.75
C ILE A 24 -9.48 22.80 6.62
N PHE A 25 -9.58 24.07 6.19
CA PHE A 25 -8.73 24.58 5.12
C PHE A 25 -7.25 24.51 5.50
N LEU A 26 -6.87 24.91 6.71
CA LEU A 26 -5.50 24.82 7.20
C LEU A 26 -5.00 23.38 7.20
N VAL A 27 -5.78 22.43 7.74
CA VAL A 27 -5.39 21.01 7.74
C VAL A 27 -5.27 20.48 6.31
N SER A 28 -6.23 20.79 5.44
CA SER A 28 -6.22 20.32 4.05
C SER A 28 -5.06 20.92 3.26
N PHE A 29 -4.74 22.19 3.50
CA PHE A 29 -3.61 22.88 2.91
C PHE A 29 -2.29 22.28 3.40
N LEU A 30 -2.16 21.99 4.69
CA LEU A 30 -1.01 21.31 5.24
C LEU A 30 -0.86 19.90 4.63
N VAL A 31 -1.91 19.12 4.49
CA VAL A 31 -1.82 17.80 3.84
C VAL A 31 -1.47 17.92 2.35
N ALA A 32 -2.02 18.93 1.66
CA ALA A 32 -1.75 19.15 0.24
C ALA A 32 -0.40 19.83 -0.04
N SER A 33 0.23 20.45 0.96
CA SER A 33 1.44 21.27 0.77
C SER A 33 2.58 20.53 0.04
N PRO A 34 2.90 19.25 0.35
CA PRO A 34 3.95 18.52 -0.35
C PRO A 34 3.58 18.25 -1.82
N LEU A 35 2.30 18.21 -2.15
CA LEU A 35 1.82 17.97 -3.52
C LEU A 35 1.91 19.25 -4.35
N LEU A 36 1.55 20.37 -3.72
CA LEU A 36 1.58 21.69 -4.35
C LEU A 36 3.01 22.12 -4.70
N THR A 37 4.01 21.70 -3.92
CA THR A 37 5.43 22.00 -4.20
C THR A 37 6.00 21.16 -5.34
N LEU A 38 5.50 19.94 -5.56
CA LEU A 38 6.05 19.03 -6.55
C LEU A 38 5.45 19.20 -7.95
N LEU A 39 4.15 19.50 -8.08
CA LEU A 39 3.50 19.61 -9.40
C LEU A 39 4.15 20.63 -10.36
N PRO A 40 4.62 21.81 -9.91
CA PRO A 40 5.28 22.76 -10.81
C PRO A 40 6.56 22.20 -11.46
N GLU A 41 7.26 21.29 -10.79
CA GLU A 41 8.54 20.75 -11.28
C GLU A 41 8.42 19.96 -12.58
N ILE A 42 7.23 19.46 -12.92
CA ILE A 42 6.95 18.77 -14.18
C ILE A 42 7.24 19.67 -15.40
N PHE A 43 7.08 20.98 -15.25
CA PHE A 43 7.23 21.94 -16.36
C PHE A 43 8.63 22.57 -16.43
N ASN A 44 9.48 22.36 -15.42
CA ASN A 44 10.81 22.94 -15.40
C ASN A 44 11.75 22.19 -16.37
N ARG A 45 12.50 22.95 -17.18
CA ARG A 45 13.58 22.40 -18.00
C ARG A 45 14.72 21.96 -17.08
N GLY A 46 15.16 20.72 -17.22
CA GLY A 46 16.21 20.20 -16.36
C GLY A 46 17.62 20.58 -16.73
N GLY A 47 18.51 20.42 -15.76
CA GLY A 47 19.94 20.57 -15.95
C GLY A 47 20.59 19.31 -16.52
N GLU A 48 21.91 19.30 -16.57
CA GLU A 48 22.71 18.20 -17.12
C GLU A 48 22.47 16.87 -16.39
N VAL A 49 22.41 16.91 -15.05
CA VAL A 49 22.11 15.74 -14.21
C VAL A 49 20.74 15.14 -14.55
N TRP A 50 19.73 15.99 -14.72
CA TRP A 50 18.39 15.52 -15.13
C TRP A 50 18.42 14.84 -16.50
N ASN A 51 19.13 15.41 -17.47
CA ASN A 51 19.25 14.81 -18.80
C ASN A 51 19.96 13.45 -18.74
N HIS A 52 21.00 13.33 -17.91
CA HIS A 52 21.67 12.04 -17.67
C HIS A 52 20.72 11.00 -17.06
N ILE A 53 19.96 11.38 -16.01
CA ILE A 53 18.97 10.50 -15.38
C ILE A 53 17.89 10.08 -16.38
N LEU A 54 17.36 11.04 -17.15
CA LEU A 54 16.31 10.82 -18.12
C LEU A 54 16.74 9.83 -19.22
N GLN A 55 17.98 9.93 -19.68
CA GLN A 55 18.50 9.09 -20.77
C GLN A 55 18.95 7.71 -20.29
N ASN A 56 19.60 7.61 -19.12
CA ASN A 56 20.27 6.38 -18.70
C ASN A 56 19.51 5.57 -17.64
N LEU A 57 18.65 6.19 -16.85
CA LEU A 57 18.04 5.55 -15.66
C LEU A 57 16.51 5.46 -15.76
N VAL A 58 15.84 6.49 -16.26
CA VAL A 58 14.37 6.51 -16.39
C VAL A 58 13.82 5.34 -17.22
N PRO A 59 14.43 4.89 -18.33
CA PRO A 59 13.95 3.72 -19.06
C PRO A 59 13.87 2.45 -18.18
N ASN A 60 14.90 2.21 -17.36
CA ASN A 60 14.91 1.09 -16.41
C ASN A 60 13.87 1.29 -15.30
N TYR A 61 13.78 2.49 -14.73
CA TYR A 61 12.77 2.79 -13.71
C TYR A 61 11.35 2.53 -14.22
N VAL A 62 11.04 2.96 -15.44
CA VAL A 62 9.73 2.72 -16.07
C VAL A 62 9.49 1.24 -16.33
N SER A 63 10.46 0.55 -16.95
CA SER A 63 10.33 -0.86 -17.31
C SER A 63 10.17 -1.75 -16.07
N ASN A 64 11.07 -1.62 -15.10
CA ASN A 64 11.05 -2.42 -13.88
C ASN A 64 9.81 -2.13 -13.04
N THR A 65 9.42 -0.86 -12.86
CA THR A 65 8.18 -0.53 -12.16
C THR A 65 6.96 -1.11 -12.89
N PHE A 66 6.91 -1.08 -14.22
CA PHE A 66 5.83 -1.69 -15.00
C PHE A 66 5.74 -3.21 -14.77
N TRP A 67 6.85 -3.94 -14.94
CA TRP A 67 6.88 -5.39 -14.73
C TRP A 67 6.61 -5.79 -13.28
N LEU A 68 7.10 -5.01 -12.32
CA LEU A 68 6.83 -5.19 -10.90
C LEU A 68 5.32 -5.08 -10.62
N MET A 69 4.67 -4.02 -11.10
CA MET A 69 3.24 -3.84 -10.94
C MET A 69 2.42 -4.93 -11.63
N LEU A 70 2.78 -5.30 -12.85
CA LEU A 70 2.08 -6.35 -13.59
C LEU A 70 2.19 -7.69 -12.88
N GLY A 71 3.41 -8.09 -12.49
CA GLY A 71 3.66 -9.35 -11.80
C GLY A 71 2.97 -9.42 -10.44
N VAL A 72 3.15 -8.39 -9.60
CA VAL A 72 2.52 -8.36 -8.27
C VAL A 72 1.01 -8.27 -8.39
N GLY A 73 0.48 -7.44 -9.30
CA GLY A 73 -0.95 -7.32 -9.54
C GLY A 73 -1.60 -8.65 -9.96
N LEU A 74 -0.98 -9.39 -10.87
CA LEU A 74 -1.47 -10.69 -11.32
C LEU A 74 -1.41 -11.74 -10.20
N LEU A 75 -0.28 -11.86 -9.52
CA LEU A 75 -0.12 -12.88 -8.47
C LEU A 75 -1.01 -12.61 -7.26
N THR A 76 -1.14 -11.36 -6.82
CA THR A 76 -2.04 -11.00 -5.71
C THR A 76 -3.51 -11.13 -6.10
N PHE A 77 -3.87 -10.86 -7.36
CA PHE A 77 -5.21 -11.14 -7.88
C PHE A 77 -5.52 -12.64 -7.79
N VAL A 78 -4.65 -13.49 -8.33
CA VAL A 78 -4.86 -14.95 -8.31
C VAL A 78 -4.90 -15.50 -6.89
N ALA A 79 -3.88 -15.19 -6.07
CA ALA A 79 -3.78 -15.68 -4.70
C ALA A 79 -4.90 -15.13 -3.81
N GLY A 80 -5.13 -13.82 -3.83
CA GLY A 80 -6.13 -13.16 -3.00
C GLY A 80 -7.56 -13.53 -3.37
N THR A 81 -7.93 -13.45 -4.65
CA THR A 81 -9.29 -13.79 -5.11
C THR A 81 -9.55 -15.29 -5.01
N GLY A 82 -8.59 -16.14 -5.39
CA GLY A 82 -8.72 -17.59 -5.32
C GLY A 82 -8.90 -18.09 -3.88
N THR A 83 -8.07 -17.63 -2.95
CA THR A 83 -8.21 -18.01 -1.54
C THR A 83 -9.46 -17.41 -0.90
N ALA A 84 -9.88 -16.20 -1.28
CA ALA A 84 -11.13 -15.59 -0.81
C ALA A 84 -12.35 -16.38 -1.27
N TRP A 85 -12.36 -16.83 -2.53
CA TRP A 85 -13.43 -17.68 -3.07
C TRP A 85 -13.50 -19.01 -2.32
N LEU A 86 -12.36 -19.68 -2.15
CA LEU A 86 -12.29 -20.95 -1.39
C LEU A 86 -12.80 -20.78 0.05
N ALA A 87 -12.28 -19.79 0.78
CA ALA A 87 -12.56 -19.58 2.19
C ALA A 87 -14.00 -19.09 2.48
N THR A 88 -14.70 -18.55 1.48
CA THR A 88 -16.10 -18.10 1.61
C THR A 88 -17.10 -19.14 1.14
N MET A 89 -16.87 -19.76 -0.02
CA MET A 89 -17.85 -20.60 -0.69
C MET A 89 -17.79 -22.07 -0.26
N PHE A 90 -16.67 -22.50 0.30
CA PHE A 90 -16.45 -23.91 0.64
C PHE A 90 -16.05 -24.18 2.09
N ARG A 91 -16.48 -25.34 2.59
CA ARG A 91 -16.03 -25.94 3.85
C ARG A 91 -15.05 -27.07 3.54
N PHE A 92 -13.84 -26.94 4.05
CA PHE A 92 -12.74 -27.90 3.94
C PHE A 92 -11.92 -27.88 5.24
N PRO A 93 -11.05 -28.87 5.49
CA PRO A 93 -10.22 -28.91 6.70
C PRO A 93 -9.40 -27.63 6.86
N GLY A 94 -9.52 -26.98 8.02
CA GLY A 94 -8.84 -25.71 8.29
C GLY A 94 -9.53 -24.45 7.74
N SER A 95 -10.69 -24.54 7.08
CA SER A 95 -11.32 -23.38 6.44
C SER A 95 -11.62 -22.23 7.42
N LYS A 96 -11.97 -22.52 8.69
CA LYS A 96 -12.15 -21.49 9.74
C LYS A 96 -10.83 -20.82 10.14
N PHE A 97 -9.74 -21.58 10.17
CA PHE A 97 -8.41 -21.07 10.49
C PHE A 97 -7.93 -20.11 9.38
N PHE A 98 -8.05 -20.52 8.12
CA PHE A 98 -7.62 -19.70 6.98
C PHE A 98 -8.39 -18.38 6.84
N GLN A 99 -9.63 -18.27 7.34
CA GLN A 99 -10.40 -17.02 7.27
C GLN A 99 -9.71 -15.83 7.94
N TRP A 100 -8.96 -16.07 9.02
CA TRP A 100 -8.19 -15.02 9.69
C TRP A 100 -6.69 -15.16 9.42
N ALA A 101 -6.17 -16.39 9.31
CA ALA A 101 -4.75 -16.63 9.13
C ALA A 101 -4.24 -16.03 7.81
N LEU A 102 -5.03 -16.05 6.74
CA LEU A 102 -4.66 -15.45 5.45
C LEU A 102 -4.43 -13.93 5.49
N ILE A 103 -4.76 -13.26 6.61
CA ILE A 103 -4.51 -11.83 6.82
C ILE A 103 -3.13 -11.59 7.47
N LEU A 104 -2.56 -12.60 8.13
CA LEU A 104 -1.31 -12.50 8.90
C LEU A 104 -0.09 -11.97 8.14
N PRO A 105 0.11 -12.24 6.82
CA PRO A 105 1.25 -11.68 6.10
C PRO A 105 1.36 -10.14 6.17
N LEU A 106 0.24 -9.43 6.36
CA LEU A 106 0.26 -7.96 6.54
C LEU A 106 0.93 -7.50 7.85
N ALA A 107 1.13 -8.40 8.81
CA ALA A 107 1.78 -8.06 10.07
C ALA A 107 3.30 -7.87 9.92
N VAL A 108 3.90 -8.39 8.84
CA VAL A 108 5.34 -8.30 8.59
C VAL A 108 5.58 -7.26 7.49
N PRO A 109 6.39 -6.21 7.73
CA PRO A 109 6.78 -5.26 6.69
C PRO A 109 7.45 -5.97 5.52
N VAL A 110 7.15 -5.54 4.29
CA VAL A 110 7.60 -6.20 3.06
C VAL A 110 9.12 -6.31 2.97
N TYR A 111 9.85 -5.25 3.31
CA TYR A 111 11.32 -5.27 3.29
C TYR A 111 11.91 -6.27 4.31
N ILE A 112 11.29 -6.42 5.50
CA ILE A 112 11.69 -7.42 6.50
C ILE A 112 11.43 -8.82 5.95
N ASN A 113 10.30 -9.00 5.27
CA ASN A 113 9.98 -10.25 4.59
C ASN A 113 11.04 -10.61 3.53
N GLY A 114 11.47 -9.62 2.74
CA GLY A 114 12.56 -9.78 1.77
C GLY A 114 13.89 -10.19 2.40
N PHE A 115 14.27 -9.56 3.53
CA PHE A 115 15.46 -9.97 4.29
C PHE A 115 15.35 -11.42 4.78
N ALA A 116 14.20 -11.79 5.36
CA ALA A 116 13.98 -13.14 5.87
C ALA A 116 14.06 -14.19 4.74
N TRP A 117 13.48 -13.92 3.57
CA TRP A 117 13.59 -14.81 2.40
C TRP A 117 14.99 -14.89 1.81
N ALA A 118 15.69 -13.76 1.69
CA ALA A 118 17.08 -13.77 1.24
C ALA A 118 17.97 -14.57 2.20
N GLY A 119 17.75 -14.42 3.51
CA GLY A 119 18.40 -15.22 4.54
C GLY A 119 18.05 -16.71 4.44
N LEU A 120 16.77 -17.05 4.26
CA LEU A 120 16.29 -18.43 4.16
C LEU A 120 16.84 -19.18 2.94
N LEU A 121 16.99 -18.49 1.80
CA LEU A 121 17.48 -19.08 0.56
C LEU A 121 19.00 -18.98 0.40
N SER A 122 19.68 -18.26 1.29
CA SER A 122 21.14 -18.08 1.26
C SER A 122 21.88 -19.39 1.45
N TRP A 123 23.09 -19.48 0.89
CA TRP A 123 24.00 -20.61 1.03
C TRP A 123 24.23 -21.09 2.47
N THR A 124 24.22 -20.14 3.42
CA THR A 124 24.48 -20.36 4.84
C THR A 124 23.21 -20.66 5.64
N SER A 125 22.05 -20.71 5.00
CA SER A 125 20.79 -20.94 5.72
C SER A 125 20.74 -22.37 6.26
N PRO A 126 20.14 -22.60 7.45
CA PRO A 126 19.98 -23.94 7.99
C PRO A 126 19.25 -24.89 7.02
N LEU A 127 18.27 -24.37 6.29
CA LEU A 127 17.51 -25.13 5.29
C LEU A 127 18.39 -25.57 4.12
N TYR A 128 19.17 -24.66 3.54
CA TYR A 128 20.01 -24.98 2.39
C TYR A 128 21.19 -25.88 2.80
N VAL A 129 21.80 -25.64 3.96
CA VAL A 129 22.83 -26.53 4.54
C VAL A 129 22.28 -27.94 4.69
N TRP A 130 21.10 -28.11 5.32
CA TRP A 130 20.49 -29.43 5.50
C TRP A 130 20.19 -30.13 4.18
N LEU A 131 19.63 -29.43 3.19
CA LEU A 131 19.35 -29.99 1.86
C LEU A 131 20.63 -30.40 1.12
N ARG A 132 21.68 -29.59 1.24
CA ARG A 132 22.98 -29.85 0.61
C ARG A 132 23.69 -31.06 1.23
N GLU A 133 23.69 -31.16 2.55
CA GLU A 133 24.36 -32.26 3.27
C GLU A 133 23.59 -33.58 3.17
N THR A 134 22.25 -33.53 3.17
CA THR A 134 21.40 -34.74 3.16
C THR A 134 21.14 -35.26 1.74
N PHE A 135 20.90 -34.36 0.78
CA PHE A 135 20.47 -34.71 -0.58
C PHE A 135 21.49 -34.33 -1.67
N GLY A 136 22.62 -33.72 -1.30
CA GLY A 136 23.62 -33.26 -2.27
C GLY A 136 23.15 -32.08 -3.15
N ILE A 137 22.08 -31.40 -2.77
CA ILE A 137 21.52 -30.28 -3.56
C ILE A 137 22.47 -29.08 -3.48
N ASN A 138 23.07 -28.71 -4.61
CA ASN A 138 23.94 -27.55 -4.74
C ASN A 138 23.57 -26.78 -6.01
N THR A 139 22.79 -25.72 -5.85
CA THR A 139 22.28 -24.84 -6.91
C THR A 139 23.04 -23.52 -7.00
N GLY A 140 24.22 -23.42 -6.38
CA GLY A 140 25.01 -22.19 -6.29
C GLY A 140 24.62 -21.31 -5.10
N PRO A 141 24.75 -19.96 -5.16
CA PRO A 141 24.64 -19.09 -3.98
C PRO A 141 23.25 -19.06 -3.33
N PHE A 142 22.20 -19.41 -4.09
CA PHE A 142 20.83 -19.49 -3.63
C PHE A 142 20.20 -20.86 -3.95
N LEU A 143 19.29 -21.32 -3.09
CA LEU A 143 18.70 -22.67 -3.14
C LEU A 143 17.79 -22.94 -4.36
N PHE A 144 17.08 -21.93 -4.88
CA PHE A 144 16.08 -22.13 -5.96
C PHE A 144 16.26 -21.18 -7.14
N PHE A 145 16.31 -19.88 -6.86
CA PHE A 145 16.47 -18.82 -7.85
C PHE A 145 17.18 -17.64 -7.18
N GLU A 146 17.70 -16.72 -7.99
CA GLU A 146 18.30 -15.48 -7.50
C GLU A 146 17.21 -14.58 -6.92
N ILE A 147 17.07 -14.61 -5.58
CA ILE A 147 16.02 -13.87 -4.86
C ILE A 147 16.24 -12.35 -4.91
N LEU A 148 17.49 -11.90 -5.04
CA LEU A 148 17.88 -10.50 -5.14
C LEU A 148 17.70 -9.97 -6.58
N SER A 149 16.48 -10.11 -7.10
CA SER A 149 16.12 -9.81 -8.48
C SER A 149 14.73 -9.16 -8.58
N LEU A 150 14.34 -8.73 -9.78
CA LEU A 150 13.00 -8.20 -10.03
C LEU A 150 11.93 -9.28 -9.79
N GLU A 151 12.19 -10.52 -10.21
CA GLU A 151 11.31 -11.67 -10.03
C GLU A 151 11.15 -12.02 -8.55
N GLY A 152 12.26 -11.98 -7.80
CA GLY A 152 12.22 -12.12 -6.34
C GLY A 152 11.42 -11.01 -5.68
N ALA A 153 11.60 -9.76 -6.10
CA ALA A 153 10.80 -8.64 -5.61
C ALA A 153 9.30 -8.84 -5.87
N ILE A 154 8.93 -9.28 -7.09
CA ILE A 154 7.53 -9.62 -7.44
C ILE A 154 6.98 -10.70 -6.52
N PHE A 155 7.75 -11.77 -6.30
CA PHE A 155 7.36 -12.89 -5.44
C PHE A 155 7.10 -12.46 -4.00
N ILE A 156 8.03 -11.71 -3.39
CA ILE A 156 7.94 -11.26 -1.99
C ILE A 156 6.79 -10.27 -1.80
N LEU A 157 6.66 -9.29 -2.71
CA LEU A 157 5.55 -8.34 -2.67
C LEU A 157 4.21 -9.04 -2.81
N ALA A 158 4.08 -10.00 -3.74
CA ALA A 158 2.84 -10.73 -3.91
C ALA A 158 2.50 -11.60 -2.70
N ALA A 159 3.48 -12.32 -2.15
CA ALA A 159 3.31 -13.16 -0.97
C ALA A 159 2.89 -12.35 0.28
N THR A 160 3.33 -11.09 0.38
CA THR A 160 3.02 -10.22 1.51
C THR A 160 1.71 -9.46 1.32
N LEU A 161 1.43 -8.97 0.10
CA LEU A 161 0.36 -8.00 -0.18
C LEU A 161 -0.94 -8.63 -0.72
N TYR A 162 -0.98 -9.93 -1.06
CA TYR A 162 -2.23 -10.60 -1.44
C TYR A 162 -3.39 -10.43 -0.44
N PRO A 163 -3.18 -10.26 0.89
CA PRO A 163 -4.28 -10.14 1.83
C PRO A 163 -5.18 -8.92 1.58
N TYR A 164 -4.68 -7.85 0.98
CA TYR A 164 -5.50 -6.70 0.57
C TYR A 164 -6.60 -7.12 -0.41
N VAL A 165 -6.22 -7.90 -1.43
CA VAL A 165 -7.17 -8.46 -2.41
C VAL A 165 -8.07 -9.49 -1.74
N PHE A 166 -7.54 -10.35 -0.87
CA PHE A 166 -8.32 -11.34 -0.12
C PHE A 166 -9.44 -10.69 0.69
N LEU A 167 -9.15 -9.65 1.47
CA LEU A 167 -10.12 -8.97 2.35
C LEU A 167 -11.27 -8.33 1.54
N ILE A 168 -10.93 -7.63 0.46
CA ILE A 168 -11.93 -6.97 -0.39
C ILE A 168 -12.75 -8.00 -1.16
N SER A 169 -12.10 -9.02 -1.72
CA SER A 169 -12.79 -10.12 -2.42
C SER A 169 -13.73 -10.86 -1.48
N ARG A 170 -13.26 -11.20 -0.27
CA ARG A 170 -14.03 -11.94 0.75
C ARG A 170 -15.24 -11.16 1.21
N SER A 171 -15.07 -9.88 1.54
CA SER A 171 -16.20 -9.04 1.96
C SER A 171 -17.26 -8.91 0.86
N TRP A 172 -16.84 -8.77 -0.40
CA TRP A 172 -17.75 -8.76 -1.53
C TRP A 172 -18.46 -10.11 -1.69
N PHE A 173 -17.75 -11.24 -1.70
CA PHE A 173 -18.35 -12.58 -1.81
C PHE A 173 -19.35 -12.90 -0.70
N MET A 174 -19.08 -12.44 0.53
CA MET A 174 -20.00 -12.60 1.67
C MET A 174 -21.26 -11.73 1.57
N SER A 175 -21.18 -10.60 0.85
CA SER A 175 -22.29 -9.64 0.72
C SER A 175 -23.28 -9.97 -0.40
N GLN A 176 -22.98 -10.94 -1.28
CA GLN A 176 -23.82 -11.30 -2.41
C GLN A 176 -24.93 -12.30 -2.03
N SER A 177 -26.13 -12.10 -2.60
CA SER A 177 -27.20 -13.09 -2.53
C SER A 177 -26.83 -14.34 -3.34
N MET A 178 -27.18 -15.53 -2.82
CA MET A 178 -26.91 -16.81 -3.47
C MET A 178 -27.69 -17.02 -4.78
N THR A 179 -28.64 -16.15 -5.10
CA THR A 179 -29.50 -16.23 -6.30
C THR A 179 -28.69 -16.46 -7.59
N PHE A 180 -27.56 -15.79 -7.77
CA PHE A 180 -26.72 -15.97 -8.96
C PHE A 180 -26.08 -17.35 -9.04
N SER A 181 -25.64 -17.90 -7.90
CA SER A 181 -25.03 -19.23 -7.83
C SER A 181 -26.07 -20.34 -7.99
N GLU A 182 -27.27 -20.16 -7.42
CA GLU A 182 -28.40 -21.10 -7.57
C GLU A 182 -28.93 -21.13 -9.01
N VAL A 183 -29.11 -19.96 -9.65
CA VAL A 183 -29.50 -19.88 -11.06
C VAL A 183 -28.44 -20.53 -11.96
N SER A 184 -27.16 -20.28 -11.69
CA SER A 184 -26.06 -20.93 -12.42
C SER A 184 -26.09 -22.46 -12.26
N ALA A 185 -26.34 -22.96 -11.05
CA ALA A 185 -26.48 -24.39 -10.78
C ALA A 185 -27.70 -25.02 -11.46
N SER A 186 -28.85 -24.33 -11.49
CA SER A 186 -30.06 -24.77 -12.20
C SER A 186 -29.84 -24.88 -13.72
N LEU A 187 -28.91 -24.12 -14.29
CA LEU A 187 -28.46 -24.24 -15.68
C LEU A 187 -27.37 -25.32 -15.88
N GLY A 188 -27.15 -26.19 -14.89
CA GLY A 188 -26.18 -27.29 -14.96
C GLY A 188 -24.71 -26.86 -14.86
N LYS A 189 -24.42 -25.62 -14.42
CA LYS A 189 -23.04 -25.15 -14.26
C LYS A 189 -22.51 -25.46 -12.86
N GLY A 190 -21.32 -26.05 -12.80
CA GLY A 190 -20.62 -26.31 -11.55
C GLY A 190 -19.93 -25.07 -10.97
N PRO A 191 -19.43 -25.13 -9.72
CA PRO A 191 -18.90 -23.96 -9.01
C PRO A 191 -17.75 -23.23 -9.70
N VAL A 192 -16.91 -23.96 -10.45
CA VAL A 192 -15.80 -23.37 -11.22
C VAL A 192 -16.35 -22.54 -12.39
N ALA A 193 -17.33 -23.08 -13.12
CA ALA A 193 -17.98 -22.35 -14.21
C ALA A 193 -18.75 -21.13 -13.68
N THR A 194 -19.47 -21.28 -12.56
CA THR A 194 -20.13 -20.17 -11.87
C THR A 194 -19.15 -19.08 -11.46
N PHE A 195 -17.97 -19.45 -10.96
CA PHE A 195 -16.93 -18.51 -10.60
C PHE A 195 -16.48 -17.66 -11.80
N PHE A 196 -16.05 -18.29 -12.89
CA PHE A 196 -15.51 -17.55 -14.04
C PHE A 196 -16.56 -16.82 -14.87
N LEU A 197 -17.78 -17.37 -15.00
CA LEU A 197 -18.82 -16.82 -15.88
C LEU A 197 -19.72 -15.79 -15.19
N VAL A 198 -19.88 -15.87 -13.86
CA VAL A 198 -20.87 -15.05 -13.14
C VAL A 198 -20.19 -14.23 -12.04
N VAL A 199 -19.53 -14.89 -11.10
CA VAL A 199 -18.99 -14.23 -9.91
C VAL A 199 -17.85 -13.29 -10.27
N LEU A 200 -16.87 -13.76 -11.04
CA LEU A 200 -15.68 -13.00 -11.36
C LEU A 200 -16.02 -11.73 -12.16
N PRO A 201 -16.85 -11.76 -13.22
CA PRO A 201 -17.31 -10.55 -13.91
C PRO A 201 -18.04 -9.55 -13.01
N LEU A 202 -18.92 -10.02 -12.12
CA LEU A 202 -19.66 -9.17 -11.17
C LEU A 202 -18.74 -8.57 -10.10
N ALA A 203 -17.72 -9.32 -9.68
CA ALA A 203 -16.75 -8.90 -8.67
C ALA A 203 -15.70 -7.92 -9.21
N ARG A 204 -15.54 -7.80 -10.55
CA ARG A 204 -14.46 -7.01 -11.19
C ARG A 204 -14.19 -5.66 -10.53
N PRO A 205 -15.20 -4.79 -10.25
CA PRO A 205 -14.92 -3.49 -9.65
C PRO A 205 -14.30 -3.59 -8.24
N ALA A 206 -14.71 -4.58 -7.44
CA ALA A 206 -14.14 -4.81 -6.11
C ALA A 206 -12.72 -5.40 -6.21
N LEU A 207 -12.50 -6.34 -7.13
CA LEU A 207 -11.19 -6.96 -7.37
C LEU A 207 -10.17 -5.93 -7.86
N VAL A 208 -10.55 -5.07 -8.80
CA VAL A 208 -9.67 -3.99 -9.30
C VAL A 208 -9.35 -3.00 -8.19
N ALA A 209 -10.30 -2.68 -7.31
CA ALA A 209 -10.01 -1.84 -6.16
C ALA A 209 -8.99 -2.49 -5.21
N GLY A 210 -9.11 -3.80 -4.95
CA GLY A 210 -8.13 -4.53 -4.14
C GLY A 210 -6.74 -4.56 -4.76
N VAL A 211 -6.66 -4.86 -6.07
CA VAL A 211 -5.38 -4.83 -6.80
C VAL A 211 -4.80 -3.42 -6.82
N SER A 212 -5.62 -2.38 -7.00
CA SER A 212 -5.15 -0.99 -7.01
C SER A 212 -4.50 -0.59 -5.69
N LEU A 213 -5.04 -1.04 -4.54
CA LEU A 213 -4.40 -0.82 -3.23
C LEU A 213 -3.05 -1.51 -3.15
N VAL A 214 -2.93 -2.76 -3.63
CA VAL A 214 -1.65 -3.46 -3.71
C VAL A 214 -0.65 -2.67 -4.56
N LEU A 215 -1.07 -2.18 -5.73
CA LEU A 215 -0.18 -1.42 -6.62
C LEU A 215 0.28 -0.10 -6.00
N MET A 216 -0.55 0.56 -5.19
CA MET A 216 -0.14 1.74 -4.43
C MET A 216 0.93 1.41 -3.38
N GLU A 217 0.81 0.27 -2.69
CA GLU A 217 1.84 -0.19 -1.76
C GLU A 217 3.14 -0.59 -2.49
N VAL A 218 3.05 -1.22 -3.66
CA VAL A 218 4.21 -1.55 -4.51
C VAL A 218 4.97 -0.29 -4.94
N LEU A 219 4.27 0.74 -5.42
CA LEU A 219 4.90 2.02 -5.79
C LEU A 219 5.51 2.75 -4.59
N ASN A 220 5.04 2.44 -3.38
CA ASN A 220 5.55 3.01 -2.16
C ASN A 220 6.78 2.27 -1.61
N GLU A 221 7.07 1.07 -2.10
CA GLU A 221 8.13 0.23 -1.55
C GLU A 221 9.53 0.71 -1.98
N TYR A 222 10.30 1.18 -1.00
CA TYR A 222 11.70 1.57 -1.18
C TYR A 222 12.67 0.53 -0.61
N GLY A 223 12.38 0.00 0.58
CA GLY A 223 13.32 -0.81 1.35
C GLY A 223 13.66 -2.12 0.66
N LEU A 224 12.65 -2.84 0.19
CA LEU A 224 12.86 -4.08 -0.56
C LEU A 224 13.62 -3.83 -1.88
N MET A 225 13.20 -2.82 -2.64
CA MET A 225 13.79 -2.50 -3.94
C MET A 225 15.27 -2.12 -3.79
N ARG A 226 15.59 -1.30 -2.77
CA ARG A 226 16.97 -0.91 -2.46
C ARG A 226 17.83 -2.09 -2.03
N TYR A 227 17.27 -3.03 -1.27
CA TYR A 227 17.99 -4.22 -0.82
C TYR A 227 18.25 -5.21 -1.95
N PHE A 228 17.26 -5.42 -2.84
CA PHE A 228 17.40 -6.31 -4.00
C PHE A 228 18.07 -5.63 -5.20
N SER A 229 18.52 -4.38 -5.05
CA SER A 229 19.14 -3.59 -6.12
C SER A 229 18.26 -3.45 -7.37
N VAL A 230 16.94 -3.43 -7.19
CA VAL A 230 15.96 -3.26 -8.28
C VAL A 230 15.71 -1.78 -8.50
N GLU A 231 16.09 -1.29 -9.68
CA GLU A 231 15.91 0.09 -10.10
C GLU A 231 14.43 0.38 -10.40
N THR A 232 13.75 1.10 -9.51
CA THR A 232 12.36 1.55 -9.67
C THR A 232 12.27 3.08 -9.60
N PHE A 233 11.10 3.65 -9.91
CA PHE A 233 10.87 5.09 -9.70
C PHE A 233 11.20 5.53 -8.28
N THR A 234 10.82 4.73 -7.28
CA THR A 234 11.01 5.05 -5.87
C THR A 234 12.48 5.04 -5.49
N THR A 235 13.27 4.05 -5.92
CA THR A 235 14.72 4.08 -5.71
C THR A 235 15.36 5.23 -6.48
N GLY A 236 14.87 5.53 -7.68
CA GLY A 236 15.37 6.64 -8.51
C GLY A 236 15.25 8.00 -7.85
N ILE A 237 14.17 8.26 -7.10
CA ILE A 237 14.00 9.49 -6.31
C ILE A 237 15.15 9.64 -5.29
N PHE A 238 15.47 8.57 -4.57
CA PHE A 238 16.56 8.56 -3.60
C PHE A 238 17.94 8.66 -4.28
N THR A 239 18.14 7.97 -5.41
CA THR A 239 19.39 8.07 -6.18
C THR A 239 19.63 9.49 -6.67
N ALA A 240 18.61 10.17 -7.20
CA ALA A 240 18.71 11.56 -7.63
C ALA A 240 19.10 12.50 -6.47
N TRP A 241 18.50 12.31 -5.30
CA TRP A 241 18.79 13.13 -4.13
C TRP A 241 20.17 12.85 -3.53
N PHE A 242 20.48 11.60 -3.23
CA PHE A 242 21.65 11.24 -2.42
C PHE A 242 22.89 10.91 -3.25
N ALA A 243 22.73 10.24 -4.40
CA ALA A 243 23.88 9.86 -5.23
C ALA A 243 24.29 11.01 -6.17
N PHE A 244 23.31 11.66 -6.80
CA PHE A 244 23.58 12.80 -7.70
C PHE A 244 23.57 14.17 -7.01
N SER A 245 23.21 14.24 -5.72
CA SER A 245 23.09 15.51 -4.98
C SER A 245 22.21 16.56 -5.68
N ASP A 246 21.18 16.11 -6.42
CA ASP A 246 20.26 16.98 -7.16
C ASP A 246 18.83 16.85 -6.61
N PRO A 247 18.46 17.69 -5.62
CA PRO A 247 17.11 17.78 -5.09
C PRO A 247 16.06 18.07 -6.16
N ASN A 248 16.39 18.85 -7.19
CA ASN A 248 15.44 19.21 -8.24
C ASN A 248 15.11 18.02 -9.12
N ALA A 249 16.10 17.19 -9.47
CA ALA A 249 15.85 15.93 -10.17
C ALA A 249 14.97 14.97 -9.34
N ALA A 250 15.21 14.87 -8.02
CA ALA A 250 14.39 14.04 -7.13
C ALA A 250 12.94 14.55 -7.02
N MET A 251 12.72 15.86 -6.95
CA MET A 251 11.39 16.46 -6.98
C MET A 251 10.64 16.13 -8.27
N ARG A 252 11.32 16.19 -9.42
CA ARG A 252 10.72 15.85 -10.72
C ARG A 252 10.32 14.39 -10.81
N LEU A 253 11.20 13.47 -10.41
CA LEU A 253 10.85 12.04 -10.34
C LEU A 253 9.66 11.81 -9.40
N SER A 254 9.63 12.49 -8.26
CA SER A 254 8.51 12.44 -7.31
C SER A 254 7.21 12.94 -7.92
N ALA A 255 7.27 14.01 -8.72
CA ALA A 255 6.10 14.55 -9.42
C ALA A 255 5.58 13.60 -10.52
N PHE A 256 6.47 12.96 -11.29
CA PHE A 256 6.07 11.93 -12.27
C PHE A 256 5.46 10.70 -11.60
N LEU A 257 6.04 10.21 -10.51
CA LEU A 257 5.48 9.11 -9.72
C LEU A 257 4.10 9.47 -9.17
N MET A 258 3.92 10.71 -8.69
CA MET A 258 2.63 11.21 -8.21
C MET A 258 1.57 11.26 -9.32
N LEU A 259 1.92 11.68 -10.54
CA LEU A 259 1.00 11.63 -11.68
C LEU A 259 0.55 10.19 -11.96
N PHE A 260 1.47 9.23 -11.90
CA PHE A 260 1.15 7.83 -12.12
C PHE A 260 0.21 7.27 -11.04
N VAL A 261 0.45 7.62 -9.78
CA VAL A 261 -0.45 7.30 -8.66
C VAL A 261 -1.84 7.92 -8.85
N PHE A 262 -1.92 9.18 -9.25
CA PHE A 262 -3.21 9.83 -9.53
C PHE A 262 -3.95 9.18 -10.70
N LEU A 263 -3.23 8.74 -11.73
CA LEU A 263 -3.80 7.96 -12.83
C LEU A 263 -4.39 6.63 -12.31
N LEU A 264 -3.66 5.90 -11.46
CA LEU A 264 -4.17 4.66 -10.85
C LEU A 264 -5.43 4.90 -10.01
N ILE A 265 -5.43 5.93 -9.14
CA ILE A 265 -6.61 6.30 -8.34
C ILE A 265 -7.78 6.67 -9.26
N PHE A 266 -7.53 7.41 -10.34
CA PHE A 266 -8.56 7.81 -11.28
C PHE A 266 -9.19 6.59 -11.97
N LEU A 267 -8.37 5.67 -12.47
CA LEU A 267 -8.82 4.42 -13.10
C LEU A 267 -9.62 3.55 -12.13
N GLU A 268 -9.15 3.42 -10.87
CA GLU A 268 -9.85 2.72 -9.79
C GLU A 268 -11.24 3.32 -9.54
N ARG A 269 -11.31 4.64 -9.35
CA ARG A 269 -12.57 5.35 -9.08
C ARG A 269 -13.53 5.30 -10.25
N TYR A 270 -13.03 5.37 -11.48
CA TYR A 270 -13.85 5.28 -12.68
C TYR A 270 -14.56 3.92 -12.74
N GLN A 271 -13.84 2.83 -12.47
CA GLN A 271 -14.42 1.48 -12.44
C GLN A 271 -15.41 1.27 -11.29
N ARG A 272 -15.16 1.86 -10.11
CA ARG A 272 -16.08 1.77 -8.96
C ARG A 272 -17.47 2.37 -9.21
N ARG A 273 -17.62 3.30 -10.17
CA ARG A 273 -18.92 3.95 -10.45
C ARG A 273 -20.02 2.96 -10.85
N SER A 274 -19.64 1.81 -11.40
CA SER A 274 -20.58 0.75 -11.79
C SER A 274 -21.16 -0.04 -10.60
N MET A 275 -20.55 0.01 -9.41
CA MET A 275 -21.01 -0.73 -8.22
C MET A 275 -22.29 -0.17 -7.58
N LEU A 276 -22.62 1.10 -7.83
CA LEU A 276 -23.76 1.79 -7.21
C LEU A 276 -25.13 1.21 -7.57
N TYR A 277 -25.21 0.31 -8.56
CA TYR A 277 -26.46 -0.23 -9.09
C TYR A 277 -26.91 -1.58 -8.49
N HIS A 278 -26.10 -2.26 -7.67
CA HIS A 278 -26.37 -3.66 -7.27
C HIS A 278 -26.77 -3.90 -5.80
N GLN A 279 -26.99 -2.84 -4.99
CA GLN A 279 -27.38 -2.97 -3.56
C GLN A 279 -28.88 -2.80 -3.28
N LEU A 280 -29.72 -2.68 -4.31
CA LEU A 280 -31.16 -2.47 -4.11
C LEU A 280 -31.90 -3.82 -4.00
N GLY A 281 -32.07 -4.31 -2.77
CA GLY A 281 -33.26 -5.11 -2.42
C GLY A 281 -33.13 -6.64 -2.31
N ALA A 282 -31.94 -7.23 -2.26
CA ALA A 282 -31.84 -8.67 -2.03
C ALA A 282 -31.97 -9.00 -0.53
N ASN A 283 -33.05 -9.70 -0.16
CA ASN A 283 -33.16 -10.36 1.15
C ASN A 283 -31.88 -11.17 1.41
N TYR A 284 -31.18 -10.87 2.51
CA TYR A 284 -29.99 -11.61 2.91
C TYR A 284 -30.40 -13.05 3.26
N VAL A 285 -30.15 -13.98 2.34
CA VAL A 285 -30.26 -15.41 2.62
C VAL A 285 -28.88 -15.90 3.07
N PRO A 286 -28.74 -16.51 4.26
CA PRO A 286 -27.46 -16.96 4.76
C PRO A 286 -26.80 -17.94 3.79
N HIS A 287 -25.52 -17.70 3.53
CA HIS A 287 -24.71 -18.44 2.57
C HIS A 287 -24.63 -19.94 2.92
N LYS A 288 -25.19 -20.82 2.08
CA LYS A 288 -25.02 -22.29 2.22
C LYS A 288 -23.65 -22.70 1.69
N ILE A 289 -22.70 -22.84 2.61
CA ILE A 289 -21.30 -23.20 2.29
C ILE A 289 -21.23 -24.64 1.76
N GLY A 290 -20.75 -24.82 0.52
CA GLY A 290 -20.58 -26.14 -0.09
C GLY A 290 -19.47 -26.94 0.61
N ARG A 291 -19.71 -28.21 0.96
CA ARG A 291 -18.70 -29.02 1.65
C ARG A 291 -17.86 -29.79 0.64
N LEU A 292 -16.55 -29.52 0.61
CA LEU A 292 -15.58 -30.29 -0.18
C LEU A 292 -15.19 -31.56 0.58
N LYS A 293 -14.97 -32.67 -0.12
CA LYS A 293 -14.52 -33.95 0.42
C LYS A 293 -13.35 -34.52 -0.41
N GLY A 294 -12.55 -35.39 0.20
CA GLY A 294 -11.44 -36.09 -0.45
C GLY A 294 -10.37 -35.15 -1.02
N ALA A 295 -9.84 -35.47 -2.20
CA ALA A 295 -8.77 -34.72 -2.86
C ALA A 295 -9.12 -33.24 -3.06
N LYS A 296 -10.37 -32.90 -3.37
CA LYS A 296 -10.81 -31.50 -3.55
C LYS A 296 -10.66 -30.68 -2.27
N ALA A 297 -10.92 -31.30 -1.11
CA ALA A 297 -10.74 -30.63 0.17
C ALA A 297 -9.26 -30.43 0.50
N PHE A 298 -8.41 -31.42 0.18
CA PHE A 298 -6.95 -31.31 0.34
C PHE A 298 -6.37 -30.19 -0.53
N PHE A 299 -6.69 -30.15 -1.83
CA PHE A 299 -6.21 -29.08 -2.71
C PHE A 299 -6.71 -27.70 -2.29
N ALA A 300 -7.92 -27.57 -1.76
CA ALA A 300 -8.40 -26.31 -1.20
C ALA A 300 -7.59 -25.88 0.05
N SER A 301 -7.30 -26.82 0.95
CA SER A 301 -6.44 -26.56 2.11
C SER A 301 -5.02 -26.16 1.69
N VAL A 302 -4.44 -26.83 0.70
CA VAL A 302 -3.10 -26.50 0.17
C VAL A 302 -3.09 -25.15 -0.52
N ALA A 303 -4.09 -24.84 -1.35
CA ALA A 303 -4.21 -23.57 -2.03
C ALA A 303 -4.32 -22.37 -1.06
N CYS A 304 -5.00 -22.54 0.08
CA CYS A 304 -5.00 -21.54 1.15
C CYS A 304 -3.73 -21.58 2.02
N GLY A 305 -3.10 -22.75 2.16
CA GLY A 305 -1.87 -22.92 2.93
C GLY A 305 -0.66 -22.26 2.29
N ILE A 306 -0.50 -22.36 0.97
CA ILE A 306 0.69 -21.86 0.25
C ILE A 306 0.91 -20.36 0.48
N PRO A 307 -0.05 -19.45 0.23
CA PRO A 307 0.17 -18.02 0.44
C PRO A 307 0.47 -17.66 1.89
N LEU A 308 -0.16 -18.36 2.85
CA LEU A 308 0.10 -18.16 4.28
C LEU A 308 1.52 -18.60 4.67
N VAL A 309 1.93 -19.79 4.21
CA VAL A 309 3.25 -20.34 4.54
C VAL A 309 4.34 -19.47 3.95
N VAL A 310 4.17 -19.07 2.69
CA VAL A 310 5.15 -18.27 1.96
C VAL A 310 5.20 -16.83 2.48
N GLY A 311 4.03 -16.20 2.70
CA GLY A 311 3.93 -14.81 3.09
C GLY A 311 4.22 -14.54 4.58
N PHE A 312 4.06 -15.54 5.45
CA PHE A 312 4.14 -15.34 6.90
C PHE A 312 4.94 -16.42 7.64
N VAL A 313 4.62 -17.70 7.48
CA VAL A 313 5.21 -18.76 8.33
C VAL A 313 6.71 -18.88 8.13
N LEU A 314 7.19 -19.03 6.88
CA LEU A 314 8.61 -19.17 6.58
C LEU A 314 9.41 -17.93 7.02
N PRO A 315 8.98 -16.69 6.71
CA PRO A 315 9.64 -15.47 7.20
C PRO A 315 9.72 -15.39 8.72
N ILE A 316 8.62 -15.67 9.42
CA ILE A 316 8.59 -15.61 10.89
C ILE A 316 9.51 -16.67 11.50
N LEU A 317 9.55 -17.88 10.95
CA LEU A 317 10.48 -18.91 11.42
C LEU A 317 11.94 -18.46 11.28
N MET A 318 12.29 -17.80 10.18
CA MET A 318 13.63 -17.25 9.99
C MET A 318 13.94 -16.12 10.99
N LEU A 319 12.99 -15.21 11.21
CA LEU A 319 13.14 -14.13 12.19
C LEU A 319 13.28 -14.67 13.62
N ILE A 320 12.52 -15.69 13.99
CA ILE A 320 12.65 -16.38 15.28
C ILE A 320 14.03 -17.01 15.40
N TYR A 321 14.50 -17.71 14.36
CA TYR A 321 15.83 -18.31 14.34
C TYR A 321 16.93 -17.26 14.56
N TRP A 322 16.90 -16.13 13.86
CA TRP A 322 17.84 -15.04 14.09
C TRP A 322 17.73 -14.43 15.47
N THR A 323 16.50 -14.23 15.97
CA THR A 323 16.27 -13.68 17.31
C THR A 323 16.92 -14.56 18.36
N VAL A 324 16.67 -15.87 18.34
CA VAL A 324 17.25 -16.82 19.30
C VAL A 324 18.77 -16.89 19.17
N SER A 325 19.29 -16.78 17.94
CA SER A 325 20.73 -16.90 17.69
C SER A 325 21.53 -15.65 18.08
N THR A 326 20.88 -14.50 18.29
CA THR A 326 21.58 -13.21 18.52
C THR A 326 21.08 -12.47 19.78
N ILE A 327 20.13 -13.04 20.52
CA ILE A 327 19.51 -12.38 21.68
C ILE A 327 20.51 -11.90 22.72
N ASP A 328 21.55 -12.70 23.00
CA ASP A 328 22.56 -12.39 24.02
C ASP A 328 23.40 -11.15 23.66
N ASN A 329 23.53 -10.84 22.36
CA ASN A 329 24.33 -9.71 21.88
C ASN A 329 23.46 -8.46 21.60
N GLU A 330 22.23 -8.66 21.10
CA GLU A 330 21.37 -7.57 20.63
C GLU A 330 20.45 -7.01 21.72
N LEU A 331 20.14 -7.77 22.77
CA LEU A 331 19.28 -7.31 23.87
C LEU A 331 20.06 -6.46 24.88
N ASN A 332 20.44 -5.26 24.44
CA ASN A 332 21.24 -4.31 25.21
C ASN A 332 20.50 -2.98 25.42
N GLN A 333 21.16 -2.02 26.07
CA GLN A 333 20.56 -0.70 26.34
C GLN A 333 20.16 0.04 25.04
N ALA A 334 20.91 -0.13 23.95
CA ALA A 334 20.61 0.51 22.67
C ALA A 334 19.29 -0.02 22.09
N PHE A 335 18.99 -1.31 22.23
CA PHE A 335 17.70 -1.89 21.85
C PHE A 335 16.53 -1.19 22.55
N PHE A 336 16.61 -0.99 23.87
CA PHE A 336 15.55 -0.30 24.62
C PHE A 336 15.41 1.17 24.22
N VAL A 337 16.50 1.84 23.83
CA VAL A 337 16.45 3.21 23.30
C VAL A 337 15.72 3.25 21.95
N LEU A 338 16.05 2.33 21.03
CA LEU A 338 15.38 2.21 19.73
C LEU A 338 13.89 1.89 19.88
N LEU A 339 13.57 0.98 20.79
CA LEU A 339 12.19 0.62 21.12
C LEU A 339 11.42 1.83 21.64
N ARG A 340 11.95 2.53 22.65
CA ARG A 340 11.33 3.74 23.20
C ARG A 340 11.12 4.81 22.14
N ASN A 341 12.12 5.10 21.32
CA ASN A 341 12.03 6.14 20.29
C ASN A 341 10.94 5.79 19.25
N SER A 342 10.85 4.53 18.85
CA SER A 342 9.85 4.05 17.89
C SER A 342 8.42 4.15 18.45
N PHE A 343 8.19 3.64 19.66
CA PHE A 343 6.88 3.73 20.32
C PHE A 343 6.48 5.17 20.65
N PHE A 344 7.43 6.00 21.08
CA PHE A 344 7.18 7.41 21.38
C PHE A 344 6.75 8.17 20.13
N LEU A 345 7.48 8.04 19.02
CA LEU A 345 7.16 8.71 17.76
C LEU A 345 5.82 8.22 17.19
N ALA A 346 5.58 6.91 17.20
CA ALA A 346 4.33 6.34 16.73
C ALA A 346 3.13 6.79 17.58
N GLY A 347 3.26 6.76 18.91
CA GLY A 347 2.23 7.20 19.85
C GLY A 347 1.91 8.69 19.71
N LEU A 348 2.94 9.53 19.62
CA LEU A 348 2.76 10.98 19.44
C LEU A 348 2.08 11.30 18.11
N ALA A 349 2.51 10.66 17.02
CA ALA A 349 1.88 10.83 15.71
C ALA A 349 0.42 10.35 15.70
N ALA A 350 0.12 9.22 16.35
CA ALA A 350 -1.25 8.72 16.46
C ALA A 350 -2.16 9.71 17.17
N VAL A 351 -1.71 10.32 18.27
CA VAL A 351 -2.49 11.36 18.98
C VAL A 351 -2.78 12.56 18.06
N VAL A 352 -1.77 13.04 17.32
CA VAL A 352 -1.92 14.17 16.39
C VAL A 352 -2.87 13.84 15.24
N VAL A 353 -2.72 12.66 14.64
CA VAL A 353 -3.59 12.17 13.54
C VAL A 353 -5.03 12.04 14.01
N VAL A 354 -5.27 11.40 15.17
CA VAL A 354 -6.63 11.24 15.71
C VAL A 354 -7.26 12.59 16.04
N ALA A 355 -6.52 13.50 16.67
CA ALA A 355 -7.02 14.83 16.99
C ALA A 355 -7.40 15.63 15.73
N THR A 356 -6.56 15.60 14.70
CA THR A 356 -6.81 16.28 13.42
C THR A 356 -7.94 15.64 12.62
N ALA A 357 -8.02 14.30 12.58
CA ALA A 357 -9.11 13.56 11.95
C ALA A 357 -10.45 13.83 12.63
N LEU A 358 -10.49 13.86 13.98
CA LEU A 358 -11.70 14.22 14.74
C LEU A 358 -12.14 15.65 14.44
N LEU A 359 -11.21 16.60 14.36
CA LEU A 359 -11.52 17.98 13.98
C LEU A 359 -12.16 18.04 12.58
N LEU A 360 -11.60 17.33 11.59
CA LEU A 360 -12.16 17.25 10.24
C LEU A 360 -13.56 16.63 10.25
N ALA A 361 -13.74 15.52 10.96
CA ALA A 361 -15.02 14.81 11.04
C ALA A 361 -16.12 15.67 11.70
N ILE A 362 -15.80 16.33 12.82
CA ILE A 362 -16.67 17.26 13.53
C ILE A 362 -17.04 18.43 12.61
N ALA A 363 -16.07 19.05 11.96
CA ALA A 363 -16.30 20.21 11.11
C ALA A 363 -17.20 19.89 9.90
N VAL A 364 -17.02 18.71 9.27
CA VAL A 364 -17.91 18.22 8.20
C VAL A 364 -19.32 17.92 8.72
N ARG A 365 -19.44 17.38 9.95
CA ARG A 365 -20.72 17.07 10.59
C ARG A 365 -21.53 18.32 10.93
N PHE A 366 -20.90 19.33 11.54
CA PHE A 366 -21.59 20.55 11.98
C PHE A 366 -21.92 21.52 10.84
N LYS A 367 -21.09 21.60 9.79
CA LYS A 367 -21.28 22.51 8.65
C LYS A 367 -20.96 21.83 7.32
N SER A 368 -21.98 21.18 6.75
CA SER A 368 -21.88 20.33 5.56
C SER A 368 -21.93 21.09 4.23
N PHE A 369 -21.14 22.16 4.08
CA PHE A 369 -20.98 22.82 2.78
C PHE A 369 -20.28 21.91 1.76
N LYS A 370 -20.48 22.18 0.46
CA LYS A 370 -19.74 21.46 -0.60
C LYS A 370 -18.22 21.61 -0.43
N ILE A 371 -17.75 22.78 0.03
CA ILE A 371 -16.34 23.08 0.23
C ILE A 371 -15.73 22.29 1.40
N THR A 372 -16.43 22.14 2.53
CA THR A 372 -15.93 21.37 3.68
C THR A 372 -15.80 19.88 3.32
N ARG A 373 -16.76 19.35 2.56
CA ARG A 373 -16.69 17.97 2.04
C ARG A 373 -15.58 17.78 1.02
N LEU A 374 -15.29 18.77 0.17
CA LEU A 374 -14.19 18.71 -0.78
C LEU A 374 -12.83 18.75 -0.07
N LEU A 375 -12.67 19.70 0.85
CA LEU A 375 -11.43 19.86 1.63
C LEU A 375 -11.13 18.61 2.47
N ALA A 376 -12.13 18.05 3.17
CA ALA A 376 -11.95 16.80 3.90
C ALA A 376 -11.55 15.63 2.98
N LYS A 377 -12.04 15.57 1.73
CA LYS A 377 -11.59 14.58 0.74
C LYS A 377 -10.16 14.82 0.26
N ILE A 378 -9.69 16.06 0.23
CA ILE A 378 -8.29 16.39 -0.10
C ILE A 378 -7.39 15.91 1.03
N SER A 379 -7.79 16.11 2.28
CA SER A 379 -7.03 15.62 3.45
C SER A 379 -6.84 14.10 3.48
N THR A 380 -7.73 13.32 2.87
CA THR A 380 -7.58 11.86 2.79
C THR A 380 -6.74 11.39 1.60
N LEU A 381 -6.34 12.29 0.69
CA LEU A 381 -5.45 11.92 -0.43
C LEU A 381 -4.05 11.53 0.04
N GLY A 382 -3.63 12.02 1.22
CA GLY A 382 -2.34 11.76 1.86
C GLY A 382 -1.91 10.28 1.86
N TYR A 383 -2.86 9.38 2.09
CA TYR A 383 -2.61 7.93 2.13
C TYR A 383 -2.20 7.33 0.79
N ALA A 384 -2.69 7.89 -0.32
CA ALA A 384 -2.37 7.36 -1.63
C ALA A 384 -0.98 7.77 -2.12
N ILE A 385 -0.35 8.77 -1.49
CA ILE A 385 0.94 9.30 -1.94
C ILE A 385 2.08 8.47 -1.35
N PRO A 386 3.04 8.01 -2.18
CA PRO A 386 4.23 7.32 -1.71
C PRO A 386 4.99 8.13 -0.65
N GLY A 387 5.52 7.47 0.37
CA GLY A 387 6.21 8.10 1.49
C GLY A 387 7.46 8.84 1.05
N ALA A 388 8.15 8.32 0.02
CA ALA A 388 9.25 9.01 -0.64
C ALA A 388 8.81 10.37 -1.20
N VAL A 389 7.67 10.41 -1.91
CA VAL A 389 7.11 11.64 -2.49
C VAL A 389 6.70 12.62 -1.38
N VAL A 390 6.06 12.13 -0.30
CA VAL A 390 5.74 12.97 0.87
C VAL A 390 7.00 13.57 1.48
N ALA A 391 8.05 12.76 1.69
CA ALA A 391 9.30 13.22 2.28
C ALA A 391 9.97 14.31 1.43
N ILE A 392 10.13 14.07 0.13
CA ILE A 392 10.74 15.05 -0.79
C ILE A 392 9.90 16.33 -0.89
N GLY A 393 8.58 16.20 -1.04
CA GLY A 393 7.69 17.36 -1.15
C GLY A 393 7.69 18.23 0.12
N LEU A 394 7.75 17.59 1.29
CA LEU A 394 7.76 18.25 2.60
C LEU A 394 9.10 18.91 2.90
N ILE A 395 10.22 18.24 2.64
CA ILE A 395 11.56 18.83 2.77
C ILE A 395 11.66 20.05 1.84
N THR A 396 11.20 19.93 0.60
CA THR A 396 11.18 21.05 -0.36
C THR A 396 10.32 22.20 0.14
N ALA A 397 9.11 21.93 0.64
CA ALA A 397 8.24 22.95 1.20
C ALA A 397 8.95 23.70 2.35
N PHE A 398 9.65 22.97 3.20
CA PHE A 398 10.41 23.56 4.30
C PHE A 398 11.63 24.35 3.83
N MET A 399 12.34 23.88 2.81
CA MET A 399 13.46 24.61 2.20
C MET A 399 13.00 25.94 1.59
N TRP A 400 11.81 26.00 1.01
CA TRP A 400 11.22 27.24 0.51
C TRP A 400 10.79 28.18 1.65
N LEU A 401 10.19 27.63 2.71
CA LEU A 401 9.77 28.39 3.90
C LEU A 401 10.95 28.92 4.72
N GLN A 402 12.10 28.24 4.72
CA GLN A 402 13.18 28.49 5.69
C GLN A 402 13.66 29.95 5.68
N SER A 403 13.73 30.59 4.51
CA SER A 403 14.22 31.97 4.36
C SER A 403 13.32 33.00 5.05
N SER A 404 12.04 32.66 5.21
CA SER A 404 11.03 33.53 5.82
C SER A 404 10.80 33.21 7.31
N LEU A 405 11.43 32.16 7.84
CA LEU A 405 11.26 31.69 9.21
C LEU A 405 12.37 32.18 10.13
N SER A 406 12.03 32.45 11.39
CA SER A 406 13.01 32.77 12.43
C SER A 406 13.97 31.59 12.66
N PRO A 407 15.21 31.84 13.12
CA PRO A 407 16.20 30.79 13.38
C PRO A 407 15.68 29.68 14.31
N VAL A 408 14.93 30.06 15.35
CA VAL A 408 14.32 29.13 16.32
C VAL A 408 13.33 28.20 15.63
N ILE A 409 12.41 28.75 14.83
CA ILE A 409 11.40 27.95 14.12
C ILE A 409 12.07 27.03 13.10
N ARG A 410 13.14 27.48 12.44
CA ARG A 410 13.92 26.67 11.50
C ARG A 410 14.53 25.44 12.18
N VAL A 411 15.17 25.63 13.34
CA VAL A 411 15.75 24.52 14.12
C VAL A 411 14.67 23.56 14.60
N VAL A 412 13.52 24.06 15.05
CA VAL A 412 12.41 23.20 15.48
C VAL A 412 11.87 22.37 14.31
N LEU A 413 11.63 22.97 13.14
CA LEU A 413 11.05 22.25 12.00
C LEU A 413 12.03 21.25 11.37
N LEU A 414 13.30 21.63 11.19
CA LEU A 414 14.29 20.81 10.47
C LEU A 414 15.17 19.95 11.38
N GLY A 415 15.39 20.37 12.63
CA GLY A 415 16.30 19.73 13.57
C GLY A 415 15.64 18.86 14.63
N THR A 416 14.31 18.74 14.64
CA THR A 416 13.58 17.91 15.62
C THR A 416 12.59 16.97 14.93
N TRP A 417 11.87 16.16 15.71
CA TRP A 417 10.89 15.19 15.21
C TRP A 417 9.62 15.81 14.60
N VAL A 418 9.46 17.14 14.64
CA VAL A 418 8.27 17.83 14.12
C VAL A 418 8.03 17.55 12.63
N SER A 419 9.08 17.54 11.81
CA SER A 419 8.99 17.19 10.39
C SER A 419 8.50 15.76 10.16
N LEU A 420 8.98 14.81 10.96
CA LEU A 420 8.56 13.40 10.92
C LEU A 420 7.11 13.24 11.34
N ILE A 421 6.69 13.88 12.43
CA ILE A 421 5.29 13.87 12.90
C ILE A 421 4.38 14.47 11.84
N TYR A 422 4.81 15.55 11.18
CA TYR A 422 4.06 16.16 10.10
C TYR A 422 3.95 15.21 8.90
N ALA A 423 5.04 14.57 8.48
CA ALA A 423 5.02 13.57 7.40
C ALA A 423 4.09 12.39 7.73
N TYR A 424 4.12 11.88 8.96
CA TYR A 424 3.20 10.85 9.43
C TYR A 424 1.75 11.33 9.43
N THR A 425 1.51 12.58 9.83
CA THR A 425 0.17 13.19 9.81
C THR A 425 -0.37 13.27 8.40
N VAL A 426 0.44 13.70 7.43
CA VAL A 426 0.06 13.73 6.01
C VAL A 426 -0.29 12.32 5.52
N ARG A 427 0.59 11.34 5.79
CA ARG A 427 0.45 9.98 5.27
C ARG A 427 -0.72 9.20 5.88
N PHE A 428 -0.90 9.29 7.20
CA PHE A 428 -1.86 8.46 7.93
C PHE A 428 -3.22 9.12 8.16
N MET A 429 -3.47 10.34 7.65
CA MET A 429 -4.75 11.04 7.83
C MET A 429 -5.99 10.27 7.36
N ALA A 430 -5.85 9.36 6.39
CA ALA A 430 -6.98 8.60 5.84
C ALA A 430 -7.25 7.27 6.55
N VAL A 431 -6.31 6.81 7.37
CA VAL A 431 -6.36 5.56 8.16
C VAL A 431 -6.93 5.89 9.53
#